data_AF-A0A7V9AU42-F1
#
_entry.id   AF-A0A7V9AU42-F1
#
_cell.length_a   1.000
_cell.length_b   1.000
_cell.length_c   1.000
_cell.angle_alpha   90.00
_cell.angle_beta   90.00
_cell.angle_gamma   90.00
#
_symmetry.space_group_name_H-M   'P 1'
#
loop_
_entity.id
_entity.type
_entity.pdbx_description
1 polymer ?
#
loop_
_entity_poly.entity_id
_entity_poly.type
_entity_poly.pdbx_seq_one_letter_code
_entity_poly.pdbx_strand_id
1 'polypeptide(L)' 'AGIDHIGLGGDFDGITSVPEGLEDVSKYPSLTAELLRRGYKDEDVKKVLGLNVLRVMRAAEKVAQKLQASRPPSSTLFQ' A
#
# COMPACT_ATOMS: atom_id res chain seq x y z
N ALA A 1 6.29 8.66 -9.51
CA ALA A 1 6.10 8.55 -8.05
C ALA A 1 7.47 8.48 -7.37
N GLY A 2 7.66 9.14 -6.22
CA GLY A 2 8.89 9.04 -5.40
C GLY A 2 8.73 8.02 -4.27
N ILE A 3 9.78 7.76 -3.49
CA ILE A 3 9.79 6.71 -2.44
C ILE A 3 8.64 6.84 -1.42
N ASP A 4 8.18 8.06 -1.16
CA ASP A 4 7.06 8.34 -0.27
C ASP A 4 5.70 7.94 -0.87
N HIS A 5 5.63 7.46 -2.11
CA HIS A 5 4.37 7.23 -2.84
C HIS A 5 4.25 5.79 -3.37
N ILE A 6 5.02 4.86 -2.82
CA ILE A 6 5.05 3.45 -3.23
C ILE A 6 4.44 2.57 -2.14
N GLY A 7 3.67 1.56 -2.54
CA GLY A 7 3.17 0.48 -1.70
C GLY A 7 3.22 -0.85 -2.46
N LEU A 8 2.91 -1.94 -1.77
CA LEU A 8 2.86 -3.29 -2.35
C LEU A 8 1.40 -3.75 -2.51
N GLY A 9 1.09 -4.33 -3.66
CA GLY A 9 -0.18 -5.00 -3.94
C GLY A 9 0.09 -6.24 -4.79
N GLY A 10 0.17 -7.41 -4.15
CA GLY A 10 0.59 -8.65 -4.81
C GLY A 10 -0.47 -9.33 -5.67
N ASP A 11 -1.75 -9.01 -5.45
CA ASP A 11 -2.90 -9.63 -6.15
C ASP A 11 -2.91 -11.17 -6.09
N PHE A 12 -2.35 -11.74 -5.02
CA PHE A 12 -2.40 -13.18 -4.76
C PHE A 12 -3.85 -13.66 -4.71
N ASP A 13 -4.10 -14.86 -5.26
CA ASP A 13 -5.42 -15.44 -5.51
C ASP A 13 -6.31 -14.65 -6.51
N GLY A 14 -5.84 -13.52 -7.05
CA GLY A 14 -6.52 -12.71 -8.08
C GLY A 14 -6.02 -12.91 -9.51
N ILE A 15 -4.83 -13.52 -9.67
CA ILE A 15 -4.15 -13.72 -10.97
C ILE A 15 -3.82 -15.19 -11.24
N THR A 16 -3.65 -15.54 -12.52
CA THR A 16 -3.38 -16.93 -12.96
C THR A 16 -1.90 -17.30 -13.04
N SER A 17 -1.00 -16.34 -12.90
CA SER A 17 0.45 -16.56 -12.93
C SER A 17 1.16 -15.51 -12.09
N VAL A 18 2.32 -15.88 -11.52
CA VAL A 18 3.11 -15.06 -10.61
C VAL A 18 4.58 -15.02 -11.07
N PRO A 19 5.35 -13.98 -10.71
CA PRO A 19 6.79 -13.96 -10.96
C PRO A 19 7.53 -15.08 -10.21
N GLU A 20 8.62 -15.58 -10.79
CA GLU A 20 9.53 -16.50 -10.10
C GLU A 20 10.13 -15.83 -8.85
N GLY A 21 10.14 -16.55 -7.72
CA GLY A 21 10.56 -16.05 -6.41
C GLY A 21 9.48 -15.27 -5.66
N LEU A 22 8.28 -15.13 -6.23
CA LEU A 22 7.08 -14.52 -5.63
C LEU A 22 5.86 -15.44 -5.78
N GLU A 23 6.03 -16.73 -5.54
CA GLU A 23 5.00 -17.75 -5.77
C GLU A 23 3.75 -17.57 -4.90
N ASP A 24 3.94 -17.08 -3.67
CA ASP A 24 2.87 -16.93 -2.69
C ASP A 24 3.19 -15.82 -1.67
N VAL A 25 2.25 -15.58 -0.75
CA VAL A 25 2.35 -14.55 0.29
C VAL A 25 3.55 -14.75 1.24
N SER A 26 4.14 -15.93 1.33
CA SER A 26 5.34 -16.15 2.15
C SER A 26 6.59 -15.51 1.56
N LYS A 27 6.55 -15.03 0.30
CA LYS A 27 7.71 -14.56 -0.46
C LYS A 27 8.00 -13.07 -0.36
N TYR A 28 7.20 -12.27 0.35
CA TYR A 28 7.49 -10.86 0.59
C TYR A 28 8.89 -10.57 1.21
N PRO A 29 9.47 -11.44 2.07
CA PRO A 29 10.86 -11.29 2.52
C PRO A 29 11.88 -11.31 1.37
N SER A 30 11.65 -12.09 0.31
CA SER A 30 12.53 -12.13 -0.87
C SER A 30 12.57 -10.79 -1.59
N LEU A 31 11.41 -10.15 -1.78
CA LEU A 31 11.31 -8.80 -2.34
C LEU A 31 12.02 -7.76 -1.45
N THR A 32 11.86 -7.89 -0.14
CA THR A 32 12.52 -7.01 0.85
C THR A 32 14.04 -7.12 0.75
N ALA A 33 14.57 -8.34 0.70
CA ALA A 33 16.00 -8.60 0.54
C ALA A 33 16.53 -8.02 -0.78
N GLU A 34 15.77 -8.16 -1.87
CA GLU A 34 16.16 -7.63 -3.17
C GLU A 34 16.20 -6.09 -3.20
N LEU A 35 15.26 -5.40 -2.53
CA LEU A 35 15.30 -3.94 -2.40
C LEU A 35 16.56 -3.48 -1.65
N LEU A 36 16.90 -4.14 -0.54
CA LEU A 36 18.12 -3.86 0.21
C LEU A 36 19.38 -4.12 -0.63
N ARG A 37 19.42 -5.24 -1.36
CA ARG A 37 20.53 -5.58 -2.27
C ARG A 37 20.74 -4.52 -3.36
N ARG A 38 19.66 -3.88 -3.81
CA ARG A 38 19.70 -2.78 -4.80
C ARG A 38 20.07 -1.42 -4.20
N GLY A 39 20.39 -1.35 -2.91
CA GLY A 39 20.86 -0.12 -2.25
C GLY A 39 19.74 0.78 -1.74
N TYR A 40 18.51 0.29 -1.61
CA TYR A 40 17.47 1.02 -0.88
C TYR A 40 17.87 1.08 0.60
N LYS A 41 17.70 2.25 1.20
CA LYS A 41 17.94 2.43 2.63
C LYS A 41 16.84 1.73 3.44
N ASP A 42 17.17 1.26 4.63
CA ASP A 42 16.19 0.66 5.57
C ASP A 42 14.96 1.54 5.80
N GLU A 43 15.15 2.86 5.89
CA GLU A 43 14.06 3.83 6.06
C GLU A 43 13.10 3.83 4.86
N ASP A 44 13.63 3.68 3.66
CA ASP A 44 12.88 3.66 2.40
C ASP A 44 12.17 2.32 2.21
N VAL A 45 12.80 1.22 2.58
CA VAL A 45 12.16 -0.11 2.58
C VAL A 45 10.97 -0.12 3.54
N LYS A 46 11.10 0.43 4.75
CA LYS A 46 9.96 0.55 5.70
C LYS A 46 8.79 1.37 5.13
N LYS A 47 9.08 2.40 4.34
CA LYS A 47 8.04 3.17 3.63
C LYS A 47 7.25 2.29 2.67
N VAL A 48 7.94 1.54 1.82
CA VAL A 48 7.33 0.61 0.85
C VAL A 48 6.53 -0.48 1.55
N LEU A 49 7.06 -1.07 2.62
CA LEU A 49 6.42 -2.17 3.36
C LEU A 49 5.18 -1.76 4.15
N GLY A 50 4.96 -0.47 4.42
CA GLY A 50 3.71 -0.05 5.03
C GLY A 50 3.63 1.37 5.57
N LEU A 51 4.75 2.06 5.85
CA LEU A 51 4.64 3.40 6.44
C LEU A 51 3.95 4.40 5.49
N ASN A 52 4.09 4.23 4.17
CA ASN A 52 3.36 5.03 3.19
C ASN A 52 1.84 4.76 3.27
N VAL A 53 1.44 3.50 3.34
CA VAL A 53 0.03 3.09 3.46
C VAL A 53 -0.56 3.67 4.74
N LEU A 54 0.12 3.50 5.88
CA LEU A 54 -0.34 4.05 7.16
C LEU A 54 -0.46 5.58 7.13
N ARG A 55 0.48 6.28 6.48
CA ARG A 55 0.40 7.73 6.30
C ARG A 55 -0.83 8.13 5.48
N VAL A 56 -1.10 7.44 4.37
CA VAL A 56 -2.24 7.73 3.50
C VAL A 56 -3.57 7.43 4.19
N MET A 57 -3.67 6.31 4.92
CA MET A 57 -4.86 5.97 5.70
C MET A 57 -5.17 7.05 6.74
N ARG A 58 -4.17 7.50 7.51
CA ARG A 58 -4.35 8.61 8.47
C ARG A 58 -4.76 9.92 7.79
N ALA A 59 -4.24 10.21 6.59
CA ALA A 59 -4.63 11.38 5.83
C ALA A 59 -6.11 11.29 5.37
N ALA A 60 -6.54 10.11 4.92
CA ALA A 60 -7.92 9.84 4.55
C ALA A 60 -8.86 10.00 5.75
N GLU A 61 -8.51 9.44 6.91
CA GLU A 61 -9.28 9.60 8.17
C GLU A 61 -9.43 11.08 8.55
N LYS A 62 -8.35 11.87 8.49
CA LYS A 62 -8.39 13.30 8.79
C LYS A 62 -9.33 14.07 7.86
N VAL A 63 -9.34 13.73 6.57
CA VAL A 63 -10.26 14.36 5.60
C VAL A 63 -11.70 13.91 5.86
N ALA A 64 -11.92 12.62 6.14
CA ALA A 64 -13.23 12.08 6.45
C ALA A 64 -13.87 12.79 7.65
N GLN A 65 -13.13 12.98 8.75
CA GLN A 65 -13.59 13.71 9.93
C GLN A 65 -14.06 15.14 9.61
N LYS A 66 -13.27 15.87 8.81
CA LYS A 66 -13.63 17.24 8.39
C LYS A 66 -14.90 17.25 7.55
N LEU A 67 -15.04 16.30 6.61
CA LEU A 67 -16.19 16.24 5.73
C LEU A 67 -17.46 15.87 6.48
N GLN A 68 -17.39 14.90 7.41
CA GLN A 68 -18.50 14.51 8.27
C GLN A 68 -19.01 15.66 9.13
N ALA A 69 -18.12 16.56 9.58
CA ALA A 69 -18.51 17.77 10.30
C ALA A 69 -19.17 18.84 9.40
N SER A 70 -18.97 18.76 8.07
CA SER A 70 -19.49 19.75 7.11
C SER A 70 -20.78 19.33 6.40
N ARG A 71 -21.01 18.03 6.21
CA ARG A 71 -22.18 17.50 5.49
C ARG A 71 -22.43 16.01 5.79
N PRO A 72 -23.68 15.54 5.66
CA PRO A 72 -23.98 14.11 5.69
C PRO A 72 -23.43 13.38 4.44
N PRO A 73 -23.31 12.03 4.49
CA PRO A 73 -22.98 11.23 3.31
C PRO A 73 -24.05 11.34 2.22
N SER A 74 -23.68 11.02 0.98
CA SER A 74 -24.68 10.93 -0.10
C SER A 74 -25.62 9.77 0.19
N SER A 75 -26.93 10.00 0.06
CA SER A 75 -27.97 8.96 0.12
C SER A 75 -28.33 8.40 -1.25
N THR A 76 -27.66 8.83 -2.33
CA THR A 76 -27.87 8.28 -3.66
C THR A 76 -27.48 6.82 -3.68
N LEU A 77 -28.46 5.94 -3.87
CA LEU A 77 -28.25 4.54 -4.21
C LEU A 77 -28.05 4.48 -5.72
N PHE A 78 -26.93 3.89 -6.17
CA PHE A 78 -26.74 3.57 -7.58
C PHE A 78 -27.75 2.46 -7.93
N GLN A 79 -28.74 2.78 -8.76
CA GLN A 79 -29.65 1.82 -9.39
C GLN A 79 -29.00 1.22 -10.64
#